data_AF-A0A941X2C1-F1
#
_entry.id   AF-A0A941X2C1-F1
#
_cell.length_a   1.000
_cell.length_b   1.000
_cell.length_c   1.000
_cell.angle_alpha   90.00
_cell.angle_beta   90.00
_cell.angle_gamma   90.00
#
_symmetry.space_group_name_H-M   'P 1'
#
loop_
_entity.id
_entity.type
_entity.pdbx_description
1 polymer ?
#
loop_
_entity_poly.entity_id
_entity_poly.type
_entity_poly.pdbx_seq_one_letter_code
_entity_poly.pdbx_strand_id
1 'polypeptide(L)'
;YVRQFCEQLGVEFIHRTIATAVKEDSGKPVCFVCSWNRRKTLFGIAKEYGCNKLALGHHRDDAIESLLMSMMFNGTIASMPPKLAMFDRTFTLIRPFIYLTDEETTRYAAYRNFKKQKKNCPHERATNRHAVAEIIRQMEALSPHVKGNLFAAMKNIQSEYLP
;
A
#
# COMPACT_ATOMS: atom_id res chain seq x y z
N TYR A 1 -15.17 7.63 14.97
CA TYR A 1 -15.46 6.37 14.28
C TYR A 1 -14.40 5.32 14.55
N VAL A 2 -13.16 5.44 14.04
CA VAL A 2 -12.14 4.37 14.21
C VAL A 2 -11.87 4.03 15.68
N ARG A 3 -11.70 5.04 16.55
CA ARG A 3 -11.55 4.83 18.01
C ARG A 3 -12.67 3.97 18.60
N GLN A 4 -13.92 4.38 18.38
CA GLN A 4 -15.12 3.65 18.84
C GLN A 4 -15.20 2.22 18.25
N PHE A 5 -14.80 2.04 16.98
CA PHE A 5 -14.78 0.73 16.35
C PHE A 5 -13.74 -0.20 17.01
N CYS A 6 -12.56 0.32 17.35
CA CYS A 6 -11.54 -0.43 18.09
C CYS A 6 -12.02 -0.79 19.51
N GLU A 7 -12.66 0.14 20.22
CA GLU A 7 -13.26 -0.09 21.55
C GLU A 7 -14.31 -1.22 21.50
N GLN A 8 -15.18 -1.23 20.50
CA GLN A 8 -16.18 -2.30 20.30
C GLN A 8 -15.56 -3.68 20.05
N LEU A 9 -14.36 -3.73 19.47
CA LEU A 9 -13.63 -4.98 19.23
C LEU A 9 -12.73 -5.38 20.41
N GLY A 10 -12.67 -4.57 21.47
CA GLY A 10 -11.74 -4.79 22.59
C GLY A 10 -10.27 -4.63 22.19
N VAL A 11 -9.97 -3.82 21.16
CA VAL A 11 -8.62 -3.59 20.65
C VAL A 11 -8.17 -2.17 21.01
N GLU A 12 -6.93 -2.04 21.49
CA GLU A 12 -6.35 -0.75 21.83
C GLU A 12 -6.21 0.15 20.59
N PHE A 13 -6.63 1.42 20.74
CA PHE A 13 -6.51 2.43 19.69
C PHE A 13 -5.41 3.45 20.00
N ILE A 14 -4.34 3.41 19.19
CA ILE A 14 -3.21 4.32 19.28
C ILE A 14 -3.33 5.40 18.20
N HIS A 15 -3.26 6.67 18.61
CA HIS A 15 -3.26 7.82 17.70
C HIS A 15 -1.97 8.64 17.87
N ARG A 16 -1.32 8.97 16.76
CA ARG A 16 -0.16 9.87 16.69
C ARG A 16 -0.37 10.84 15.55
N THR A 17 -0.24 12.14 15.83
CA THR A 17 -0.20 13.18 14.80
C THR A 17 1.25 13.35 14.36
N ILE A 18 1.50 13.31 13.05
CA ILE A 18 2.82 13.55 12.48
C ILE A 18 2.79 14.84 11.67
N ALA A 19 3.82 15.67 11.83
CA ALA A 19 4.01 16.78 10.91
C ALA A 19 4.35 16.21 9.53
N THR A 20 3.53 16.54 8.53
CA THR A 20 3.85 16.26 7.13
C THR A 20 4.78 17.30 6.53
N ALA A 21 5.29 18.24 7.35
CA ALA A 21 6.10 19.37 6.94
C ALA A 21 7.27 18.90 6.07
N VAL A 22 7.08 19.01 4.76
CA VAL A 22 8.14 18.92 3.77
C VAL A 22 8.78 20.28 3.82
N LYS A 23 10.03 20.37 4.31
CA LYS A 23 10.84 21.53 3.94
C LYS A 23 10.93 21.49 2.42
N GLU A 24 10.37 22.51 1.76
CA GLU A 24 10.28 22.62 0.30
C GLU A 24 11.67 22.45 -0.36
N ASP A 25 12.75 22.75 0.37
CA ASP A 25 14.16 22.61 -0.04
C ASP A 25 14.76 21.20 -0.06
N SER A 26 13.99 20.13 0.19
CA SER A 26 14.59 18.77 0.21
C SER A 26 14.89 18.18 -1.17
N GLY A 27 14.40 18.79 -2.25
CA GLY A 27 14.45 18.23 -3.62
C GLY A 27 13.69 16.92 -3.81
N LYS A 28 13.03 16.39 -2.76
CA LYS A 28 12.32 15.11 -2.77
C LYS A 28 10.81 15.32 -2.95
N PRO A 29 10.11 14.43 -3.69
CA PRO A 29 8.66 14.52 -3.84
C PRO A 29 7.93 14.49 -2.49
N VAL A 30 6.93 15.35 -2.33
CA VAL A 30 6.15 15.48 -1.07
C VAL A 30 5.54 14.15 -0.60
N CYS A 31 4.98 13.38 -1.53
CA CYS A 31 4.39 12.07 -1.24
C CYS A 31 5.43 11.05 -0.74
N PHE A 32 6.69 11.15 -1.18
CA PHE A 32 7.77 10.30 -0.69
C PHE A 32 8.08 10.61 0.78
N VAL A 33 8.25 11.89 1.12
CA VAL A 33 8.54 12.35 2.50
C VAL A 33 7.40 11.98 3.45
N CYS A 34 6.15 12.21 3.05
CA CYS A 34 4.97 11.83 3.81
C CYS A 34 4.91 10.31 4.07
N SER A 35 5.07 9.49 3.03
CA SER A 35 5.06 8.04 3.14
C SER A 35 6.20 7.51 4.03
N TRP A 36 7.38 8.13 3.95
CA TRP A 36 8.53 7.82 4.80
C TRP A 36 8.25 8.11 6.28
N ASN A 37 7.81 9.32 6.61
CA ASN A 37 7.54 9.73 7.99
C ASN A 37 6.43 8.90 8.63
N ARG A 38 5.39 8.56 7.86
CA ARG A 38 4.32 7.67 8.31
C ARG A 38 4.83 6.27 8.64
N ARG A 39 5.65 5.67 7.75
CA ARG A 39 6.25 4.36 8.02
C ARG A 39 7.20 4.38 9.22
N LYS A 40 8.06 5.39 9.33
CA LYS A 40 8.95 5.58 10.49
C LYS A 40 8.17 5.62 11.80
N THR A 41 7.06 6.36 11.82
CA THR A 41 6.20 6.49 13.01
C THR A 41 5.53 5.16 13.36
N LEU A 42 4.99 4.44 12.36
CA LEU A 42 4.38 3.12 12.59
C LEU A 42 5.37 2.10 13.16
N PHE A 43 6.62 2.06 12.67
CA PHE A 43 7.65 1.20 13.25
C PHE A 43 8.06 1.64 14.66
N GLY A 44 8.10 2.95 14.93
CA GLY A 44 8.35 3.48 16.27
C GLY A 44 7.29 3.01 17.27
N ILE A 45 6.01 3.11 16.91
CA ILE A 45 4.89 2.61 17.71
C ILE A 45 5.01 1.08 17.89
N ALA A 46 5.26 0.33 16.82
CA ALA A 46 5.40 -1.12 16.92
C ALA A 46 6.51 -1.50 17.92
N LYS A 47 7.63 -0.77 17.93
CA LYS A 47 8.71 -0.95 18.92
C LYS A 47 8.25 -0.63 20.34
N GLU A 48 7.60 0.52 20.54
CA GLU A 48 7.10 1.00 21.84
C GLU A 48 6.19 -0.05 22.52
N TYR A 49 5.37 -0.75 21.72
CA TYR A 49 4.41 -1.75 22.20
C TYR A 49 4.93 -3.19 22.12
N GLY A 50 6.23 -3.40 21.83
CA GLY A 50 6.83 -4.74 21.75
C GLY A 50 6.29 -5.61 20.59
N CYS A 51 5.66 -5.00 19.58
CA CYS A 51 5.14 -5.69 18.41
C CYS A 51 6.27 -6.03 17.42
N ASN A 52 6.33 -7.26 16.93
CA ASN A 52 7.29 -7.67 15.88
C ASN A 52 6.70 -7.73 14.47
N LYS A 53 5.40 -7.41 14.32
CA LYS A 53 4.68 -7.42 13.05
C LYS A 53 3.87 -6.14 12.86
N LEU A 54 3.86 -5.63 11.63
CA LEU A 54 3.01 -4.50 11.23
C LEU A 54 2.13 -4.93 10.04
N ALA A 55 0.81 -5.03 10.28
CA ALA A 55 -0.17 -5.35 9.26
C ALA A 55 -0.63 -4.09 8.52
N LEU A 56 -0.58 -4.12 7.19
CA LEU A 56 -1.05 -3.02 6.34
C LEU A 56 -2.12 -3.54 5.38
N GLY A 57 -3.21 -2.78 5.23
CA GLY A 57 -4.38 -3.15 4.42
C GLY A 57 -4.19 -3.00 2.91
N HIS A 58 -2.99 -3.21 2.39
CA HIS A 58 -2.74 -3.18 0.95
C HIS A 58 -3.38 -4.39 0.26
N HIS A 59 -4.04 -4.14 -0.86
CA HIS A 59 -4.73 -5.16 -1.67
C HIS A 59 -3.98 -5.47 -2.97
N ARG A 60 -4.49 -6.41 -3.77
CA ARG A 60 -3.87 -6.88 -5.02
C ARG A 60 -3.59 -5.73 -5.99
N ASP A 61 -4.56 -4.84 -6.17
CA ASP A 61 -4.43 -3.69 -7.07
C ASP A 61 -3.30 -2.74 -6.62
N ASP A 62 -3.09 -2.51 -5.31
CA ASP A 62 -1.93 -1.73 -4.81
C ASP A 62 -0.59 -2.35 -5.24
N ALA A 63 -0.51 -3.69 -5.25
CA ALA A 63 0.71 -4.39 -5.67
C ALA A 63 0.94 -4.24 -7.17
N ILE A 64 -0.12 -4.32 -7.98
CA ILE A 64 -0.03 -4.15 -9.44
C ILE A 64 0.36 -2.72 -9.78
N GLU A 65 -0.27 -1.72 -9.15
CA GLU A 65 0.12 -0.31 -9.30
C GLU A 65 1.59 -0.09 -8.93
N SER A 66 2.04 -0.69 -7.82
CA SER A 66 3.44 -0.56 -7.37
C SER A 66 4.41 -1.23 -8.35
N LEU A 67 4.03 -2.38 -8.92
CA LEU A 67 4.82 -3.07 -9.94
C LEU A 67 5.01 -2.17 -11.18
N LEU A 68 3.92 -1.66 -11.74
CA LEU A 68 3.97 -0.82 -12.94
C LEU A 68 4.71 0.49 -12.68
N MET A 69 4.49 1.12 -11.51
CA MET A 69 5.27 2.29 -11.11
C MET A 69 6.77 1.99 -11.08
N SER A 70 7.18 0.86 -10.49
CA SER A 70 8.58 0.46 -10.38
C SER A 70 9.21 0.22 -11.75
N MET A 71 8.49 -0.45 -12.64
CA MET A 71 8.95 -0.71 -14.00
C MET A 71 9.08 0.58 -14.81
N MET A 72 8.08 1.46 -14.77
CA MET A 72 8.01 2.66 -15.60
C MET A 72 8.94 3.78 -15.12
N PHE A 73 9.07 3.98 -13.81
CA PHE A 73 9.77 5.15 -13.25
C PHE A 73 11.11 4.81 -12.58
N ASN A 74 11.36 3.53 -12.27
CA ASN A 74 12.59 3.11 -11.60
C ASN A 74 13.39 2.08 -12.40
N GLY A 75 12.86 1.53 -13.50
CA GLY A 75 13.53 0.50 -14.29
C GLY A 75 13.77 -0.80 -13.51
N THR A 76 12.94 -1.09 -12.49
CA THR A 76 13.12 -2.26 -11.62
C THR A 76 11.82 -3.05 -11.49
N ILE A 77 11.93 -4.38 -11.38
CA ILE A 77 10.81 -5.27 -11.04
C ILE A 77 10.71 -5.34 -9.52
N ALA A 78 9.94 -4.44 -8.93
CA ALA A 78 9.66 -4.43 -7.50
C ALA A 78 8.19 -4.08 -7.22
N SER A 79 7.63 -4.65 -6.16
CA SER A 79 6.23 -4.45 -5.76
C SER A 79 6.10 -4.58 -4.23
N MET A 80 5.00 -5.16 -3.76
CA MET A 80 4.60 -5.26 -2.36
C MET A 80 4.37 -6.73 -1.99
N PRO A 81 5.41 -7.48 -1.57
CA PRO A 81 5.25 -8.88 -1.22
C PRO A 81 4.30 -9.07 -0.02
N PRO A 82 3.65 -10.23 0.13
CA PRO A 82 2.73 -10.52 1.26
C PRO A 82 3.41 -10.37 2.62
N LYS A 83 4.71 -10.68 2.68
CA LYS A 83 5.56 -10.62 3.87
C LYS A 83 6.90 -10.00 3.50
N LEU A 84 7.37 -9.06 4.30
CA LEU A 84 8.69 -8.44 4.13
C LEU A 84 9.37 -8.27 5.50
N ALA A 85 10.52 -8.90 5.68
CA ALA A 85 11.35 -8.69 6.87
C ALA A 85 12.12 -7.38 6.74
N MET A 86 12.21 -6.62 7.83
CA MET A 86 12.83 -5.29 7.89
C MET A 86 13.73 -5.20 9.14
N PHE A 87 14.79 -4.39 9.06
CA PHE A 87 15.71 -4.12 10.17
C PHE A 87 16.29 -5.42 10.78
N ASP A 88 17.01 -6.21 9.98
CA ASP A 88 17.60 -7.48 10.39
C ASP A 88 16.60 -8.45 11.05
N ARG A 89 15.40 -8.51 10.48
CA ARG A 89 14.26 -9.32 10.95
C ARG A 89 13.64 -8.89 12.28
N THR A 90 14.02 -7.73 12.83
CA THR A 90 13.36 -7.14 14.00
C THR A 90 11.86 -6.93 13.77
N PHE A 91 11.49 -6.51 12.56
CA PHE A 91 10.09 -6.32 12.18
C PHE A 91 9.72 -7.11 10.92
N THR A 92 8.48 -7.55 10.87
CA THR A 92 7.88 -8.13 9.66
C THR A 92 6.66 -7.32 9.23
N LEU A 93 6.70 -6.74 8.03
CA LEU A 93 5.51 -6.21 7.38
C LEU A 93 4.69 -7.36 6.83
N ILE A 94 3.39 -7.37 7.12
CA ILE A 94 2.43 -8.32 6.54
C ILE A 94 1.30 -7.58 5.83
N ARG A 95 0.83 -8.14 4.72
CA ARG A 95 -0.28 -7.59 3.92
C ARG A 95 -1.35 -8.66 3.73
N PRO A 96 -2.25 -8.86 4.72
CA PRO A 96 -3.24 -9.93 4.66
C PRO A 96 -4.19 -9.82 3.47
N PHE A 97 -4.44 -8.60 2.97
CA PHE A 97 -5.37 -8.35 1.87
C PHE A 97 -4.71 -8.38 0.50
N ILE A 98 -3.41 -8.69 0.39
CA ILE A 98 -2.67 -8.60 -0.88
C ILE A 98 -3.23 -9.51 -1.98
N TYR A 99 -4.01 -10.53 -1.60
CA TYR A 99 -4.67 -11.44 -2.53
C TYR A 99 -6.10 -11.03 -2.86
N LEU A 100 -6.68 -10.03 -2.21
CA LEU A 100 -8.02 -9.52 -2.49
C LEU A 100 -7.96 -8.39 -3.51
N THR A 101 -8.97 -8.26 -4.37
CA THR A 101 -9.10 -7.10 -5.26
C THR A 101 -9.68 -5.89 -4.52
N ASP A 102 -9.49 -4.69 -5.07
CA ASP A 102 -10.16 -3.48 -4.57
C ASP A 102 -11.69 -3.65 -4.56
N GLU A 103 -12.24 -4.32 -5.57
CA GLU A 103 -13.68 -4.64 -5.65
C GLU A 103 -14.13 -5.55 -4.50
N GLU A 104 -13.39 -6.62 -4.21
CA GLU A 104 -13.71 -7.54 -3.12
C GLU A 104 -13.67 -6.83 -1.75
N THR A 105 -12.64 -6.02 -1.52
CA THR A 105 -12.51 -5.27 -0.26
C THR A 105 -13.59 -4.20 -0.12
N THR A 106 -13.94 -3.50 -1.20
CA THR A 106 -15.00 -2.50 -1.24
C THR A 106 -16.38 -3.13 -1.01
N ARG A 107 -16.67 -4.24 -1.68
CA ARG A 107 -17.92 -5.00 -1.51
C ARG A 107 -18.07 -5.49 -0.08
N TYR A 108 -17.00 -6.02 0.51
CA TYR A 108 -17.01 -6.46 1.90
C TYR A 108 -17.21 -5.29 2.88
N ALA A 109 -16.56 -4.15 2.64
CA ALA A 109 -16.72 -2.96 3.46
C ALA A 109 -18.17 -2.43 3.43
N ALA A 110 -18.82 -2.46 2.26
CA ALA A 110 -20.23 -2.11 2.13
C ALA A 110 -21.14 -3.10 2.88
N TYR A 111 -20.92 -4.40 2.69
CA TYR A 111 -21.67 -5.46 3.40
C TYR A 111 -21.57 -5.32 4.93
N ARG A 112 -20.39 -4.96 5.44
CA ARG A 112 -20.15 -4.73 6.88
C ARG A 112 -20.54 -3.33 7.37
N ASN A 113 -21.05 -2.46 6.49
CA ASN A 113 -21.37 -1.06 6.78
C ASN A 113 -20.19 -0.29 7.39
N PHE A 114 -18.98 -0.53 6.90
CA PHE A 114 -17.81 0.22 7.35
C PHE A 114 -17.87 1.68 6.85
N LYS A 115 -17.55 2.62 7.74
CA LYS A 115 -17.53 4.04 7.40
C LYS A 115 -16.23 4.39 6.67
N LYS A 116 -16.34 4.73 5.38
CA LYS A 116 -15.21 5.21 4.59
C LYS A 116 -14.60 6.47 5.24
N GLN A 117 -13.30 6.45 5.47
CA GLN A 117 -12.59 7.60 6.02
C GLN A 117 -12.34 8.65 4.93
N LYS A 118 -12.54 9.92 5.25
CA LYS A 118 -12.20 11.02 4.34
C LYS A 118 -10.68 11.17 4.29
N LYS A 119 -10.12 11.13 3.09
CA LYS A 119 -8.71 11.45 2.86
C LYS A 119 -8.62 12.97 2.70
N ASN A 120 -7.82 13.62 3.53
CA ASN A 120 -7.62 15.08 3.49
C ASN A 120 -6.26 15.44 2.87
N CYS A 121 -5.79 14.67 1.88
CA CYS A 121 -4.48 14.89 1.28
C CYS A 121 -4.59 15.89 0.11
N PRO A 122 -3.95 17.07 0.18
CA PRO A 122 -4.01 18.06 -0.90
C PRO A 122 -3.31 17.59 -2.19
N HIS A 123 -2.43 16.60 -2.10
CA HIS A 123 -1.66 16.07 -3.23
C HIS A 123 -2.24 14.78 -3.84
N GLU A 124 -3.47 14.36 -3.47
CA GLU A 124 -4.01 13.05 -3.87
C GLU A 124 -4.21 12.88 -5.39
N ARG A 125 -4.65 13.94 -6.08
CA ARG A 125 -5.06 13.87 -7.50
C ARG A 125 -3.92 14.00 -8.51
N ALA A 126 -2.77 14.51 -8.11
CA ALA A 126 -1.62 14.77 -8.99
C ALA A 126 -0.47 13.80 -8.69
N THR A 127 -0.74 12.49 -8.72
CA THR A 127 0.28 11.47 -8.46
C THR A 127 0.42 10.50 -9.62
N ASN A 128 1.63 9.99 -9.84
CA ASN A 128 1.91 8.92 -10.80
C ASN A 128 1.02 7.69 -10.55
N ARG A 129 0.59 7.47 -9.31
CA ARG A 129 -0.31 6.37 -8.96
C ARG A 129 -1.68 6.50 -9.61
N HIS A 130 -2.24 7.71 -9.68
CA HIS A 130 -3.51 7.93 -10.39
C HIS A 130 -3.36 7.64 -11.90
N ALA A 131 -2.26 8.08 -12.51
CA ALA A 131 -1.98 7.80 -13.92
C ALA A 131 -1.83 6.30 -14.19
N VAL A 132 -1.13 5.57 -13.32
CA VAL A 132 -0.97 4.11 -13.42
C VAL A 132 -2.30 3.38 -13.24
N ALA A 133 -3.16 3.82 -12.30
CA ALA A 133 -4.49 3.24 -12.14
C ALA A 133 -5.34 3.37 -13.41
N GLU A 134 -5.25 4.50 -14.10
CA GLU A 134 -5.92 4.71 -15.39
C GLU A 134 -5.35 3.82 -16.51
N ILE A 135 -4.03 3.63 -16.56
CA ILE A 135 -3.39 2.68 -17.48
C ILE A 135 -3.89 1.26 -17.23
N ILE A 136 -3.97 0.83 -15.96
CA ILE A 136 -4.51 -0.50 -15.61
C ILE A 136 -5.94 -0.65 -16.11
N ARG A 137 -6.79 0.39 -15.96
CA ARG A 137 -8.17 0.39 -16.46
C ARG A 137 -8.23 0.22 -17.97
N GLN A 138 -7.33 0.87 -18.71
CA GLN A 138 -7.23 0.71 -20.17
C GLN A 138 -6.76 -0.70 -20.55
N MET A 139 -5.83 -1.28 -19.79
CA MET A 139 -5.40 -2.66 -19.98
C MET A 139 -6.53 -3.66 -19.72
N GLU A 140 -7.41 -3.40 -18.74
CA GLU A 140 -8.58 -4.24 -18.45
C GLU A 140 -9.56 -4.29 -19.63
N ALA A 141 -9.69 -3.20 -20.38
CA ALA A 141 -10.50 -3.17 -21.60
C ALA A 141 -9.92 -4.07 -22.72
N LEU A 142 -8.59 -4.25 -22.74
CA LEU A 142 -7.92 -5.16 -23.68
C LEU A 142 -7.98 -6.62 -23.21
N SER A 143 -7.81 -6.87 -21.91
CA SER A 143 -7.87 -8.20 -21.31
C SER A 143 -8.51 -8.14 -19.93
N PRO A 144 -9.71 -8.74 -19.74
CA PRO A 144 -10.39 -8.80 -18.45
C PRO A 144 -9.56 -9.47 -17.34
N HIS A 145 -8.55 -10.27 -17.72
CA HIS A 145 -7.69 -11.01 -16.80
C HIS A 145 -6.38 -10.28 -16.47
N VAL A 146 -6.14 -9.08 -17.01
CA VAL A 146 -4.82 -8.43 -16.93
C VAL A 146 -4.32 -8.23 -15.51
N LYS A 147 -5.17 -7.82 -14.56
CA LYS A 147 -4.77 -7.65 -13.16
C LYS A 147 -4.30 -8.96 -12.54
N GLY A 148 -5.03 -10.05 -12.78
CA GLY A 148 -4.65 -11.39 -12.34
C GLY A 148 -3.33 -11.84 -12.96
N ASN A 149 -3.17 -11.64 -14.26
CA ASN A 149 -1.96 -12.00 -15.00
C ASN A 149 -0.74 -11.20 -14.53
N LEU A 150 -0.86 -9.88 -14.35
CA LEU A 150 0.22 -9.02 -13.82
C LEU A 150 0.64 -9.45 -12.42
N PHE A 151 -0.33 -9.77 -11.55
CA PHE A 151 -0.02 -10.25 -10.20
C PHE A 151 0.66 -11.62 -10.21
N ALA A 152 0.21 -12.55 -11.06
CA ALA A 152 0.81 -13.87 -11.22
C ALA A 152 2.23 -13.79 -11.83
N ALA A 153 2.44 -12.90 -12.81
CA ALA A 153 3.71 -12.69 -13.48
C ALA A 153 4.86 -12.38 -12.50
N MET A 154 4.58 -11.70 -11.39
CA MET A 154 5.58 -11.43 -10.34
C MET A 154 6.18 -12.68 -9.69
N LYS A 155 5.52 -13.85 -9.81
CA LYS A 155 6.02 -15.14 -9.31
C LYS A 155 6.50 -16.06 -10.43
N ASN A 156 6.11 -15.79 -11.68
CA ASN A 156 6.32 -16.66 -12.83
C ASN A 156 7.35 -16.02 -13.79
N ILE A 157 8.55 -15.73 -13.26
CA ILE A 157 9.64 -15.13 -14.03
C ILE A 157 10.36 -16.24 -14.79
N GLN A 158 10.38 -16.15 -16.12
CA GLN A 158 11.15 -17.05 -16.99
C GLN A 158 12.48 -16.37 -17.35
N SER A 159 13.50 -16.60 -16.52
CA SER A 159 14.79 -15.90 -16.61
C SER A 159 15.54 -16.17 -17.92
N GLU A 160 15.30 -17.31 -18.57
CA GLU A 160 15.88 -17.68 -19.86
C GLU A 160 15.44 -16.77 -21.02
N TYR A 161 14.35 -16.02 -20.86
CA TYR A 161 13.84 -15.06 -21.86
C TYR A 161 14.10 -13.59 -21.48
N LEU A 162 14.93 -13.33 -20.47
CA LEU A 162 15.27 -11.98 -20.01
C LEU A 162 16.74 -11.63 -20.35
N PRO A 163 17.05 -10.34 -20.60
CA PRO A 163 18.43 -9.86 -20.78
C PRO A 163 19.35 -10.11 -19.58
#